data_AF-A0A1X2YR64-F1
#
_entry.id   AF-A0A1X2YR64-F1
#
_cell.length_a   1.000
_cell.length_b   1.000
_cell.length_c   1.000
_cell.angle_alpha   90.00
_cell.angle_beta   90.00
_cell.angle_gamma   90.00
#
_symmetry.space_group_name_H-M   'P 1'
#
loop_
_entity.id
_entity.type
_entity.pdbx_description
1 polymer ?
#
loop_
_entity_poly.entity_id
_entity_poly.type
_entity_poly.pdbx_seq_one_letter_code
_entity_poly.pdbx_strand_id
1 'polypeptide(L)'
;MDTVAFVKDLGWPGTDSRVYEIRVSNLVAICVSCWVLLEDGRFSGDVLPDEGLRERYFTLCERGNASQAKAFIDDLWRTADGMGLEELADWFAEMNDPTTITARYWVHDGVEYLDAAHTLPRDEASR
;
A
#
# COMPACT_ATOMS: atom_id res chain seq x y z
N MET A 1 -4.61 4.55 19.13
CA MET A 1 -3.47 3.86 18.48
C MET A 1 -3.61 4.16 17.03
N ASP A 2 -2.55 4.64 16.40
CA ASP A 2 -2.65 5.13 15.03
C ASP A 2 -2.66 3.94 14.08
N THR A 3 -3.73 3.85 13.30
CA THR A 3 -3.99 2.74 12.37
C THR A 3 -4.50 3.26 11.05
N VAL A 4 -4.25 2.48 10.01
CA VAL A 4 -4.91 2.57 8.71
C VAL A 4 -5.71 1.29 8.52
N ALA A 5 -7.00 1.43 8.21
CA ALA A 5 -7.90 0.33 7.90
C ALA A 5 -8.26 0.37 6.42
N PHE A 6 -8.13 -0.78 5.77
CA PHE A 6 -8.51 -0.98 4.37
C PHE A 6 -9.72 -1.89 4.32
N VAL A 7 -10.76 -1.48 3.59
CA VAL A 7 -12.01 -2.23 3.45
C VAL A 7 -12.14 -2.75 2.04
N LYS A 8 -12.41 -4.05 1.91
CA LYS A 8 -12.68 -4.71 0.63
C LYS A 8 -14.16 -5.04 0.44
N ASP A 9 -14.58 -5.16 -0.80
CA ASP A 9 -15.88 -5.71 -1.20
C ASP A 9 -16.03 -7.17 -0.76
N LEU A 10 -14.95 -7.96 -0.90
CA LEU A 10 -14.79 -9.34 -0.48
C LEU A 10 -13.86 -9.46 0.74
N GLY A 11 -13.73 -10.66 1.29
CA GLY A 11 -12.81 -10.91 2.41
C GLY A 11 -11.34 -10.77 2.01
N TRP A 12 -10.51 -10.29 2.93
CA TRP A 12 -9.05 -10.27 2.73
C TRP A 12 -8.50 -11.69 2.65
N PRO A 13 -7.56 -11.98 1.72
CA PRO A 13 -6.99 -13.31 1.58
C PRO A 13 -6.48 -13.88 2.91
N GLY A 14 -6.91 -15.10 3.24
CA GLY A 14 -6.51 -15.77 4.48
C GLY A 14 -7.22 -15.26 5.74
N THR A 15 -8.27 -14.45 5.60
CA THR A 15 -9.10 -13.98 6.72
C THR A 15 -10.59 -14.09 6.42
N ASP A 16 -11.41 -14.14 7.47
CA ASP A 16 -12.88 -14.01 7.37
C ASP A 16 -13.35 -12.54 7.43
N SER A 17 -12.42 -11.58 7.40
CA SER A 17 -12.70 -10.16 7.58
C SER A 17 -12.63 -9.41 6.25
N ARG A 18 -13.53 -8.44 6.08
CA ARG A 18 -13.48 -7.45 4.99
C ARG A 18 -12.62 -6.22 5.35
N VAL A 19 -12.24 -6.09 6.61
CA VAL A 19 -11.41 -5.00 7.13
C VAL A 19 -10.03 -5.54 7.46
N TYR A 20 -8.99 -4.86 6.97
CA TYR A 20 -7.60 -5.12 7.32
C TYR A 20 -6.98 -3.89 7.96
N GLU A 21 -6.63 -4.00 9.24
CA GLU A 21 -6.05 -2.91 10.01
C GLU A 21 -4.55 -3.07 10.14
N ILE A 22 -3.83 -1.99 9.81
CA ILE A 22 -2.38 -1.89 9.89
C ILE A 22 -2.05 -0.77 10.88
N ARG A 23 -1.16 -1.04 11.83
CA ARG A 23 -0.56 0.03 12.65
C ARG A 23 0.26 0.94 11.76
N VAL A 24 0.12 2.27 11.91
CA VAL A 24 0.89 3.25 11.13
C VAL A 24 2.40 2.98 11.22
N SER A 25 2.90 2.62 12.40
CA SER A 25 4.31 2.26 12.63
C SER A 25 4.81 1.06 11.81
N ASN A 26 3.91 0.25 11.27
CA ASN A 26 4.22 -0.96 10.51
C ASN A 26 3.92 -0.80 9.02
N LEU A 27 3.32 0.32 8.59
CA LEU A 27 2.79 0.45 7.23
C LEU A 27 3.89 0.38 6.18
N VAL A 28 4.99 1.11 6.37
CA VAL A 28 6.18 1.04 5.50
C VAL A 28 6.64 -0.42 5.32
N ALA A 29 6.77 -1.15 6.43
CA ALA A 29 7.25 -2.52 6.42
C ALA A 29 6.32 -3.48 5.70
N ILE A 30 5.01 -3.30 5.88
CA ILE A 30 4.01 -4.11 5.20
C ILE A 30 3.98 -3.78 3.71
N CYS A 31 4.00 -2.51 3.31
CA CYS A 31 4.01 -2.13 1.90
C CYS A 31 5.21 -2.71 1.16
N VAL A 32 6.43 -2.56 1.70
CA VAL A 32 7.63 -3.14 1.07
C VAL A 32 7.56 -4.67 1.03
N SER A 33 7.04 -5.31 2.08
CA SER A 33 6.86 -6.77 2.09
C SER A 33 5.85 -7.24 1.04
N CYS A 34 4.72 -6.56 0.91
CA CYS A 34 3.72 -6.82 -0.13
C CYS A 34 4.36 -6.71 -1.51
N TRP A 35 5.11 -5.64 -1.77
CA TRP A 35 5.78 -5.43 -3.05
C TRP A 35 6.77 -6.55 -3.39
N VAL A 36 7.60 -6.96 -2.42
CA VAL A 36 8.59 -8.04 -2.60
C VAL A 36 7.94 -9.39 -2.90
N LEU A 37 6.72 -9.61 -2.42
CA LEU A 37 5.97 -10.86 -2.61
C LEU A 37 5.16 -10.87 -3.93
N LEU A 38 5.13 -9.79 -4.69
CA LEU A 38 4.50 -9.76 -6.01
C LEU A 38 5.23 -10.70 -6.97
N GLU A 39 4.49 -11.60 -7.61
CA GLU A 39 5.03 -12.59 -8.53
C GLU A 39 5.13 -12.06 -9.97
N ASP A 40 4.22 -11.17 -10.37
CA ASP A 40 4.23 -10.55 -11.70
C ASP A 40 5.22 -9.39 -11.72
N GLY A 41 6.41 -9.64 -12.26
CA GLY A 41 7.47 -8.64 -12.35
C GLY A 41 7.08 -7.39 -13.17
N ARG A 42 6.17 -7.49 -14.15
CA ARG A 42 5.70 -6.30 -14.86
C ARG A 42 4.87 -5.43 -13.92
N PHE A 43 3.92 -6.04 -13.23
CA PHE A 43 3.10 -5.37 -12.23
C PHE A 43 3.95 -4.81 -11.08
N SER A 44 4.93 -5.56 -10.55
CA SER A 44 5.85 -5.09 -9.52
C SER A 44 6.55 -3.80 -9.94
N GLY A 45 7.06 -3.73 -11.17
CA GLY A 45 7.64 -2.50 -11.68
C GLY A 45 6.61 -1.39 -11.83
N ASP A 46 5.40 -1.73 -12.27
CA ASP A 46 4.37 -0.74 -12.60
C ASP A 46 3.77 -0.01 -11.38
N VAL A 47 3.77 -0.65 -10.22
CA VAL A 47 3.26 -0.11 -8.96
C VAL A 47 4.35 0.50 -8.08
N LEU A 48 5.57 0.73 -8.57
CA LEU A 48 6.60 1.40 -7.79
C LEU A 48 6.24 2.88 -7.53
N PRO A 49 6.50 3.40 -6.32
CA PRO A 49 6.05 4.74 -5.92
C PRO A 49 6.85 5.88 -6.55
N ASP A 50 7.94 5.58 -7.26
CA ASP A 50 8.82 6.56 -7.90
C ASP A 50 9.23 6.08 -9.30
N GLU A 51 9.24 7.00 -10.26
CA GLU A 51 9.61 6.71 -11.65
C GLU A 51 11.08 6.27 -11.77
N GLY A 52 11.98 6.89 -10.98
CA GLY A 52 13.38 6.48 -10.91
C GLY A 52 13.57 5.07 -10.37
N LEU A 53 12.81 4.67 -9.34
CA LEU A 53 12.76 3.29 -8.87
C LEU A 53 12.24 2.35 -9.95
N ARG A 54 11.18 2.73 -10.69
CA ARG A 54 10.63 1.92 -11.80
C ARG A 54 11.66 1.64 -12.88
N GLU A 55 12.35 2.66 -13.37
CA GLU A 55 13.39 2.49 -14.41
C GLU A 55 14.53 1.58 -13.92
N ARG A 56 14.98 1.80 -12.68
CA ARG A 56 16.03 0.99 -12.06
C ARG A 56 15.60 -0.45 -11.87
N TYR A 57 14.35 -0.70 -11.49
CA TYR A 57 13.80 -2.03 -11.32
C TYR A 57 13.82 -2.81 -12.64
N PHE A 58 13.30 -2.24 -13.72
CA PHE A 58 13.32 -2.95 -15.02
C PHE A 58 14.74 -3.16 -15.52
N THR A 59 15.64 -2.20 -15.32
CA THR A 59 17.08 -2.38 -15.61
C THR A 59 17.69 -3.53 -14.78
N LEU A 60 17.28 -3.68 -13.52
CA LEU A 60 17.72 -4.76 -12.64
C LEU A 60 17.15 -6.11 -13.11
N CYS A 61 15.90 -6.20 -13.54
CA CYS A 61 15.30 -7.43 -14.06
C CYS A 61 16.03 -7.95 -15.30
N GLU A 62 16.49 -7.07 -16.18
CA GLU A 62 17.15 -7.47 -17.44
C GLU A 62 18.59 -7.97 -17.25
N ARG A 63 19.35 -7.35 -16.34
CA ARG A 63 20.81 -7.54 -16.26
C ARG A 63 21.40 -7.43 -14.86
N GLY A 64 20.56 -7.47 -13.84
CA GLY A 64 20.95 -7.27 -12.44
C GLY A 64 21.68 -8.46 -11.82
N ASN A 65 22.30 -8.19 -10.67
CA ASN A 65 22.85 -9.22 -9.78
C ASN A 65 22.33 -9.07 -8.35
N ALA A 66 22.65 -10.04 -7.48
CA ALA A 66 22.16 -10.07 -6.11
C ALA A 66 22.54 -8.82 -5.28
N SER A 67 23.73 -8.27 -5.47
CA SER A 67 24.17 -7.07 -4.75
C SER A 67 23.40 -5.83 -5.19
N GLN A 68 23.13 -5.70 -6.49
CA GLN A 68 22.30 -4.62 -7.04
C GLN A 68 20.84 -4.76 -6.60
N ALA A 69 20.32 -6.00 -6.51
CA ALA A 69 18.98 -6.26 -6.01
C ALA A 69 18.84 -5.88 -4.54
N LYS A 70 19.84 -6.19 -3.70
CA LYS A 70 19.87 -5.75 -2.31
C LYS A 70 19.86 -4.22 -2.20
N ALA A 71 20.73 -3.53 -2.95
CA ALA A 71 20.79 -2.07 -2.94
C ALA A 71 19.47 -1.44 -3.42
N PHE A 72 18.80 -2.07 -4.38
CA PHE A 72 17.47 -1.64 -4.83
C PHE A 72 16.43 -1.74 -3.70
N ILE A 73 16.40 -2.85 -2.95
CA ILE A 73 15.49 -3.01 -1.81
C ILE A 73 15.80 -1.97 -0.72
N ASP A 74 17.08 -1.71 -0.42
CA ASP A 74 17.46 -0.68 0.57
C ASP A 74 16.99 0.73 0.15
N ASP A 75 17.02 1.04 -1.15
CA ASP A 75 16.51 2.31 -1.68
C ASP A 75 14.97 2.35 -1.68
N LEU A 76 14.29 1.26 -2.02
CA LEU A 76 12.84 1.15 -1.93
C LEU A 76 12.35 1.41 -0.50
N TRP A 77 13.02 0.83 0.49
CA TRP A 77 12.76 1.10 1.91
C TRP A 77 12.90 2.57 2.25
N ARG A 78 13.98 3.22 1.78
CA ARG A 78 14.21 4.65 2.05
C ARG A 78 13.15 5.53 1.41
N THR A 79 12.73 5.22 0.19
CA THR A 79 11.64 5.94 -0.49
C THR A 79 10.34 5.77 0.29
N ALA A 80 9.98 4.54 0.65
CA ALA A 80 8.76 4.27 1.41
C ALA A 80 8.75 4.92 2.80
N ASP A 81 9.89 4.97 3.49
CA ASP A 81 10.03 5.66 4.79
C ASP A 81 9.87 7.19 4.67
N GLY A 82 10.19 7.75 3.50
CA GLY A 82 10.01 9.17 3.21
C GLY A 82 8.61 9.55 2.72
N MET A 83 7.74 8.59 2.44
CA MET A 83 6.38 8.83 1.96
C MET A 83 5.45 9.27 3.08
N GLY A 84 4.48 10.11 2.75
CA GLY A 84 3.36 10.44 3.61
C GLY A 84 2.45 9.23 3.88
N LEU A 85 1.63 9.33 4.94
CA LEU A 85 0.68 8.28 5.32
C LEU A 85 -0.31 7.95 4.19
N GLU A 86 -0.82 8.98 3.52
CA GLU A 86 -1.76 8.85 2.40
C GLU A 86 -1.10 8.15 1.21
N GLU A 87 0.11 8.58 0.83
CA GLU A 87 0.89 7.96 -0.27
C GLU A 87 1.19 6.48 0.01
N LEU A 88 1.52 6.12 1.25
CA LEU A 88 1.71 4.72 1.65
C LEU A 88 0.42 3.91 1.57
N ALA A 89 -0.72 4.52 1.92
CA ALA A 89 -2.02 3.87 1.85
C ALA A 89 -2.51 3.71 0.40
N ASP A 90 -2.25 4.68 -0.48
CA ASP A 90 -2.44 4.57 -1.93
C ASP A 90 -1.61 3.41 -2.48
N TRP A 91 -0.32 3.37 -2.17
CA TRP A 91 0.57 2.34 -2.66
C TRP A 91 0.17 0.94 -2.19
N PHE A 92 -0.18 0.78 -0.91
CA PHE A 92 -0.72 -0.48 -0.38
C PHE A 92 -1.96 -0.94 -1.15
N ALA A 93 -2.88 0.00 -1.42
CA ALA A 93 -4.12 -0.32 -2.13
C ALA A 93 -3.86 -0.74 -3.58
N GLU A 94 -2.95 -0.05 -4.28
CA GLU A 94 -2.57 -0.37 -5.65
C GLU A 94 -1.98 -1.77 -5.77
N MET A 95 -1.17 -2.21 -4.80
CA MET A 95 -0.61 -3.57 -4.77
C MET A 95 -1.62 -4.66 -4.41
N ASN A 96 -2.66 -4.31 -3.63
CA ASN A 96 -3.59 -5.27 -3.04
C ASN A 96 -4.97 -5.25 -3.72
N ASP A 97 -4.99 -4.98 -5.03
CA ASP A 97 -6.19 -4.87 -5.85
C ASP A 97 -7.04 -3.62 -5.51
N PRO A 98 -6.74 -2.48 -6.16
CA PRO A 98 -7.46 -1.23 -5.90
C PRO A 98 -8.91 -1.29 -6.36
N THR A 99 -9.30 -2.26 -7.20
CA THR A 99 -10.68 -2.39 -7.68
C THR A 99 -11.61 -2.97 -6.62
N THR A 100 -11.05 -3.74 -5.68
CA THR A 100 -11.80 -4.37 -4.59
C THR A 100 -11.75 -3.58 -3.29
N ILE A 101 -10.76 -2.70 -3.13
CA ILE A 101 -10.64 -1.83 -1.95
C ILE A 101 -11.62 -0.66 -2.11
N THR A 102 -12.70 -0.68 -1.33
CA THR A 102 -13.81 0.27 -1.46
C THR A 102 -13.70 1.46 -0.51
N ALA A 103 -12.89 1.39 0.53
CA ALA A 103 -12.72 2.48 1.48
C ALA A 103 -11.42 2.35 2.29
N ARG A 104 -10.92 3.50 2.74
CA ARG A 104 -9.72 3.64 3.55
C ARG A 104 -10.00 4.61 4.69
N TYR A 105 -9.66 4.19 5.90
CA TYR A 105 -9.86 4.96 7.12
C TYR A 105 -8.54 5.03 7.85
N TRP A 106 -8.20 6.16 8.45
CA TRP A 106 -7.07 6.18 9.37
C TRP A 106 -7.32 7.08 10.56
N VAL A 107 -6.76 6.68 11.69
CA VAL A 107 -6.67 7.49 12.90
C VAL A 107 -5.22 7.89 13.06
N HIS A 108 -4.96 9.20 13.04
CA HIS A 108 -3.62 9.73 13.28
C HIS A 108 -3.71 10.89 14.27
N ASP A 109 -2.93 10.82 15.35
CA ASP A 109 -2.97 11.78 16.46
C ASP A 109 -4.38 12.01 17.04
N GLY A 110 -5.22 10.97 17.03
CA GLY A 110 -6.59 11.02 17.52
C GLY A 110 -7.59 11.72 16.59
N VAL A 111 -7.18 12.07 15.37
CA VAL A 111 -8.07 12.58 14.32
C VAL A 111 -8.41 11.44 13.36
N GLU A 112 -9.71 11.27 13.07
CA GLU A 112 -10.21 10.31 12.09
C GLU A 112 -10.24 10.95 10.70
N TYR A 113 -9.67 10.24 9.73
CA TYR A 113 -9.64 10.62 8.33
C TYR A 113 -10.27 9.52 7.49
N LEU A 114 -10.96 9.95 6.44
CA LEU A 114 -11.72 9.08 5.55
C LEU A 114 -11.42 9.54 4.13
N ASP A 115 -11.01 8.62 3.28
CA ASP A 115 -10.74 8.92 1.88
C ASP A 115 -12.00 9.49 1.20
N ALA A 116 -11.89 10.73 0.71
CA ALA A 116 -13.00 11.50 0.14
C ALA A 116 -13.56 10.90 -1.17
N ALA A 117 -12.76 10.08 -1.89
CA ALA A 117 -13.22 9.43 -3.12
C ALA A 117 -14.29 8.36 -2.87
N HIS A 118 -14.33 7.83 -1.64
CA HIS A 118 -15.28 6.83 -1.21
C HIS A 118 -15.95 7.27 0.08
N THR A 119 -16.69 8.38 -0.03
CA THR A 119 -17.79 8.63 0.89
C THR A 119 -18.65 7.36 0.92
N LEU A 120 -18.66 6.65 2.05
CA LEU A 120 -19.82 5.85 2.41
C LEU A 120 -21.04 6.73 2.10
N PRO A 121 -22.11 6.24 1.44
CA PRO A 121 -23.35 6.97 1.47
C PRO A 121 -23.59 7.26 2.94
N ARG A 122 -23.49 8.53 3.30
CA ARG A 122 -23.82 8.98 4.64
C ARG A 122 -25.25 8.51 4.79
N ASP A 123 -25.50 7.56 5.67
CA ASP A 123 -26.86 7.25 6.11
C ASP A 123 -27.35 8.50 6.86
N GLU A 124 -27.63 9.56 6.12
CA GLU A 124 -28.55 10.62 6.48
C GLU A 124 -29.95 10.08 6.21
N ALA A 125 -30.45 9.26 7.14
CA ALA A 125 -31.87 9.04 7.46
C ALA A 125 -32.00 7.77 8.32
N SER A 126 -32.67 7.73 9.47
CA SER A 126 -33.82 8.52 9.92
C SER A 126 -33.91 8.54 11.44
N ARG A 127 -34.27 9.72 11.96
CA ARG A 127 -35.00 10.03 13.21
C ARG A 127 -34.44 9.53 14.55
#